data_AF-A0A2A7WNG7-F1
#
_entry.id   AF-A0A2A7WNG7-F1
#
_cell.length_a   1.000
_cell.length_b   1.000
_cell.length_c   1.000
_cell.angle_alpha   90.00
_cell.angle_beta   90.00
_cell.angle_gamma   90.00
#
_symmetry.space_group_name_H-M   'P 1'
#
loop_
_entity.id
_entity.type
_entity.pdbx_description
1 polymer ?
#
loop_
_entity_poly.entity_id
_entity_poly.type
_entity_poly.pdbx_seq_one_letter_code
_entity_poly.pdbx_strand_id
1 'polypeptide(L)'
;MNKRICGKIVTEGDELFYKVTGNGVPLILIPGGGGDGDTFLPLADAMSNQFKVITFDRRANARSTANNTENFSVAQQSRDVLAVIGAVGEESALFLGIVVGE
;
A
#
# COMPACT_ATOMS: atom_id res chain seq x y z
N MET A 1 -18.20 3.38 7.73
CA MET A 1 -16.86 3.53 7.14
C MET A 1 -16.06 4.45 8.02
N ASN A 2 -14.88 4.01 8.48
CA ASN A 2 -14.03 4.82 9.35
C ASN A 2 -13.40 5.98 8.54
N LYS A 3 -13.06 7.06 9.25
CA LYS A 3 -12.34 8.19 8.67
C LYS A 3 -11.00 7.70 8.12
N ARG A 4 -10.70 8.09 6.89
CA ARG A 4 -9.49 7.71 6.17
C ARG A 4 -8.74 8.92 5.68
N ILE A 5 -7.42 8.81 5.66
CA ILE A 5 -6.53 9.78 5.05
C ILE A 5 -6.02 9.15 3.76
N CYS A 6 -6.11 9.89 2.66
CA CYS A 6 -5.55 9.47 1.37
C CYS A 6 -4.32 10.32 1.08
N GLY A 7 -3.32 9.72 0.44
CA GLY A 7 -2.10 10.42 0.05
C GLY A 7 -1.48 9.79 -1.18
N LYS A 8 -0.45 10.45 -1.69
CA LYS A 8 0.38 9.94 -2.78
C LYS A 8 1.84 10.14 -2.44
N ILE A 9 2.69 9.25 -2.94
CA ILE A 9 4.15 9.36 -2.81
C ILE A 9 4.81 9.08 -4.15
N VAL A 10 5.83 9.86 -4.50
CA VAL A 10 6.63 9.61 -5.71
C VAL A 10 7.84 8.77 -5.32
N THR A 11 8.06 7.68 -6.04
CA THR A 11 9.22 6.80 -5.89
C THR A 11 9.69 6.30 -7.26
N GLU A 12 10.97 6.52 -7.55
CA GLU A 12 11.59 6.14 -8.82
C GLU A 12 10.81 6.64 -10.06
N GLY A 13 10.35 7.88 -9.98
CA GLY A 13 9.60 8.53 -11.05
C GLY A 13 8.13 8.11 -11.17
N ASP A 14 7.62 7.22 -10.30
CA ASP A 14 6.22 6.81 -10.31
C ASP A 14 5.48 7.27 -9.05
N GLU A 15 4.22 7.64 -9.23
CA GLU A 15 3.33 8.07 -8.16
C GLU A 15 2.53 6.88 -7.65
N LEU A 16 2.61 6.63 -6.34
CA LEU A 16 1.86 5.59 -5.65
C LEU A 16 0.78 6.19 -4.78
N PHE A 17 -0.45 5.72 -4.96
CA PHE A 17 -1.59 6.14 -4.16
C PHE A 17 -1.77 5.23 -2.94
N TYR A 18 -1.99 5.82 -1.76
CA TYR A 18 -2.23 5.08 -0.52
C TYR A 18 -3.37 5.65 0.32
N LYS A 19 -3.91 4.82 1.20
CA LYS A 19 -4.92 5.17 2.21
C LYS A 19 -4.47 4.68 3.59
N VAL A 20 -4.81 5.45 4.61
CA VAL A 20 -4.54 5.13 6.02
C VAL A 20 -5.85 5.14 6.80
N THR A 21 -6.07 4.10 7.61
CA THR A 21 -7.21 3.96 8.53
C THR A 21 -6.72 3.58 9.92
N GLY A 22 -7.16 4.30 10.95
CA GLY A 22 -6.71 4.05 12.34
C GLY A 22 -5.37 4.69 12.67
N ASN A 23 -4.95 4.58 13.94
CA ASN A 23 -3.75 5.25 14.50
C ASN A 23 -2.92 4.32 15.41
N GLY A 24 -3.08 3.00 15.27
CA GLY A 24 -2.40 2.01 16.10
C GLY A 24 -1.09 1.50 15.49
N VAL A 25 -0.76 0.23 15.73
CA VAL A 25 0.47 -0.40 15.20
C VAL A 25 0.45 -0.38 13.66
N PRO A 26 1.53 0.06 12.97
CA PRO A 26 1.56 0.12 11.51
C PRO A 26 1.42 -1.26 10.88
N LEU A 27 0.45 -1.39 9.97
CA LEU A 27 0.19 -2.60 9.20
C LEU A 27 -0.01 -2.22 7.73
N ILE A 28 0.88 -2.66 6.84
CA ILE A 28 0.73 -2.47 5.40
C ILE A 28 0.13 -3.71 4.73
N LEU A 29 -0.87 -3.47 3.89
CA LEU A 29 -1.56 -4.52 3.13
C LEU A 29 -1.13 -4.47 1.66
N ILE A 30 -0.54 -5.57 1.17
CA ILE A 30 0.03 -5.66 -0.18
C ILE A 30 -0.94 -6.45 -1.08
N PRO A 31 -1.59 -5.80 -2.07
CA PRO A 31 -2.51 -6.49 -2.97
C PRO A 31 -1.80 -7.42 -3.97
N GLY A 32 -2.48 -8.50 -4.33
CA GLY A 32 -2.06 -9.38 -5.43
C GLY A 32 -2.12 -8.69 -6.79
N GLY A 33 -1.61 -9.34 -7.85
CA GLY A 33 -1.42 -8.72 -9.17
C GLY A 33 -2.67 -8.09 -9.80
N GLY A 34 -3.86 -8.67 -9.58
CA GLY A 34 -5.14 -8.14 -10.08
C GLY A 34 -5.91 -7.24 -9.10
N GLY A 35 -5.35 -6.95 -7.92
CA GLY A 35 -6.00 -6.16 -6.88
C GLY A 35 -5.45 -4.74 -6.74
N ASP A 36 -6.20 -3.92 -6.01
CA ASP A 36 -5.80 -2.57 -5.60
C ASP A 36 -5.90 -2.43 -4.07
N GLY A 37 -5.51 -1.27 -3.54
CA GLY A 37 -5.58 -0.99 -2.11
C GLY A 37 -7.01 -0.98 -1.56
N ASP A 38 -8.04 -0.91 -2.42
CA ASP A 38 -9.44 -0.85 -1.98
C ASP A 38 -10.00 -2.23 -1.65
N THR A 39 -9.40 -3.29 -2.19
CA THR A 39 -9.74 -4.69 -1.88
C THR A 39 -9.68 -4.98 -0.37
N PHE A 40 -8.85 -4.23 0.36
CA PHE A 40 -8.67 -4.39 1.80
C PHE A 40 -9.47 -3.41 2.67
N LEU A 41 -10.30 -2.51 2.11
CA LEU A 41 -11.00 -1.52 2.94
C LEU A 41 -11.88 -2.12 4.05
N PRO A 42 -12.61 -3.23 3.84
CA PRO A 42 -13.36 -3.87 4.91
C PRO A 42 -12.46 -4.38 6.04
N LEU A 43 -11.31 -4.96 5.70
CA LEU A 43 -10.32 -5.43 6.68
C LEU A 43 -9.69 -4.24 7.43
N ALA A 44 -9.38 -3.16 6.70
CA ALA A 44 -8.86 -1.93 7.29
C ALA A 44 -9.83 -1.31 8.30
N ASP A 45 -11.14 -1.28 7.98
CA ASP A 45 -12.17 -0.82 8.92
C ASP A 45 -12.26 -1.74 10.16
N ALA A 46 -12.15 -3.06 9.98
CA ALA A 46 -12.22 -4.03 11.08
C ALA A 46 -11.01 -3.94 12.03
N MET A 47 -9.82 -3.62 11.51
CA MET A 47 -8.56 -3.60 12.26
C MET A 47 -8.17 -2.21 12.79
N SER A 48 -8.84 -1.13 12.36
CA SER A 48 -8.41 0.25 12.66
C SER A 48 -8.44 0.65 14.13
N ASN A 49 -9.08 -0.14 15.00
CA ASN A 49 -9.09 0.11 16.44
C ASN A 49 -7.75 -0.22 17.11
N GLN A 50 -6.95 -1.10 16.49
CA GLN A 50 -5.66 -1.57 17.03
C GLN A 50 -4.48 -1.25 16.12
N PHE A 51 -4.74 -1.10 14.82
CA PHE A 51 -3.71 -0.91 13.80
C PHE A 51 -3.89 0.42 13.07
N LYS A 52 -2.77 0.99 12.62
CA LYS A 52 -2.72 2.01 11.57
C LYS A 52 -2.59 1.24 10.25
N VAL A 53 -3.73 0.94 9.65
CA VAL A 53 -3.81 0.10 8.45
C VAL A 53 -3.52 0.96 7.23
N ILE A 54 -2.49 0.60 6.50
CA ILE A 54 -2.00 1.27 5.29
C ILE A 54 -2.35 0.36 4.11
N THR A 55 -3.17 0.85 3.20
CA THR A 55 -3.42 0.19 1.91
C THR A 55 -2.86 1.05 0.80
N PHE A 56 -2.39 0.44 -0.26
CA PHE A 56 -1.85 1.17 -1.40
C PHE A 56 -2.10 0.44 -2.70
N ASP A 57 -2.11 1.21 -3.77
CA ASP A 57 -2.13 0.68 -5.12
C ASP A 57 -0.69 0.41 -5.54
N ARG A 58 -0.40 -0.84 -5.88
CA ARG A 58 0.92 -1.19 -6.41
C ARG A 58 1.20 -0.41 -7.68
N ARG A 59 2.48 -0.21 -7.98
CA ARG A 59 2.93 0.36 -9.26
C ARG A 59 2.20 -0.33 -10.41
N ALA A 60 1.76 0.46 -11.38
CA ALA A 60 0.91 0.05 -12.52
C ALA A 60 -0.55 -0.35 -12.22
N ASN A 61 -1.01 -0.31 -10.97
CA ASN A 61 -2.38 -0.68 -10.62
C ASN A 61 -3.24 0.54 -10.26
N ALA A 62 -4.50 0.54 -10.71
CA ALA A 62 -5.55 1.49 -10.36
C ALA A 62 -5.11 2.98 -10.42
N ARG A 63 -4.84 3.62 -9.27
CA ARG A 63 -4.52 5.06 -9.18
C ARG A 63 -3.01 5.35 -9.17
N SER A 64 -2.18 4.31 -9.18
CA SER A 64 -0.72 4.43 -9.23
C SER A 64 -0.21 4.37 -10.66
N THR A 65 0.88 5.08 -10.94
CA THR A 65 1.47 5.15 -12.29
C THR A 65 2.50 4.04 -12.53
N ALA A 66 2.90 3.88 -13.79
CA ALA A 66 4.08 3.11 -14.18
C ALA A 66 4.69 3.72 -15.44
N ASN A 67 5.79 4.45 -15.29
CA ASN A 67 6.52 5.07 -16.40
C ASN A 67 7.44 4.06 -17.11
N ASN A 68 7.91 3.03 -16.40
CA ASN A 68 8.64 1.90 -16.98
C ASN A 68 7.90 0.59 -16.68
N THR A 69 7.25 0.03 -17.71
CA THR A 69 6.48 -1.22 -17.60
C THR A 69 7.32 -2.48 -17.77
N GLU A 70 8.63 -2.37 -18.02
CA GLU A 70 9.52 -3.51 -18.26
C GLU A 70 10.23 -3.99 -16.98
N ASN A 71 10.12 -3.25 -15.86
CA ASN A 71 10.80 -3.57 -14.61
C ASN A 71 9.85 -3.61 -13.41
N PHE A 72 9.41 -4.81 -13.04
CA PHE A 72 8.65 -5.09 -11.82
C PHE A 72 9.36 -6.10 -10.91
N SER A 73 10.68 -5.99 -10.77
CA SER A 73 11.43 -6.87 -9.88
C SER A 73 10.92 -6.80 -8.43
N VAL A 74 11.08 -7.88 -7.66
CA VAL A 74 10.72 -7.91 -6.23
C VAL A 74 11.43 -6.81 -5.45
N ALA A 75 12.69 -6.54 -5.80
CA ALA A 75 13.47 -5.46 -5.20
C ALA A 75 12.84 -4.08 -5.46
N GLN A 76 12.33 -3.85 -6.68
CA GLN A 76 11.61 -2.62 -7.00
C GLN A 76 10.36 -2.47 -6.14
N GLN A 77 9.52 -3.51 -6.12
CA GLN A 77 8.27 -3.47 -5.38
C GLN A 77 8.48 -3.32 -3.87
N SER A 78 9.60 -3.85 -3.36
CA SER A 78 10.00 -3.66 -1.96
C SER A 78 10.35 -2.20 -1.65
N ARG A 79 10.98 -1.48 -2.57
CA ARG A 79 11.24 -0.04 -2.43
C ARG A 79 9.97 0.80 -2.49
N ASP A 80 9.01 0.39 -3.30
CA ASP A 80 7.67 1.00 -3.34
C ASP A 80 6.96 0.88 -1.99
N VAL A 81 7.01 -0.30 -1.37
CA VAL A 81 6.49 -0.54 -0.01
C VAL A 81 7.19 0.36 1.02
N LEU A 82 8.52 0.43 0.99
CA LEU A 82 9.28 1.29 1.90
C LEU A 82 8.94 2.78 1.72
N ALA A 83 8.76 3.23 0.47
CA ALA A 83 8.37 4.61 0.18
C ALA A 83 6.98 4.94 0.76
N VAL A 84 6.02 4.03 0.66
CA VAL A 84 4.68 4.19 1.24
C VAL A 84 4.74 4.21 2.78
N ILE A 85 5.52 3.33 3.40
CA ILE A 85 5.73 3.31 4.86
C ILE A 85 6.33 4.66 5.33
N GLY A 86 7.36 5.15 4.65
CA GLY A 86 7.96 6.45 4.96
C GLY A 86 7.00 7.62 4.75
N ALA A 87 6.17 7.58 3.71
CA ALA A 87 5.20 8.64 3.40
C ALA A 87 4.14 8.82 4.50
N VAL A 88 3.83 7.76 5.25
CA VAL A 88 2.88 7.82 6.37
C VAL A 88 3.56 8.14 7.71
N GLY A 89 4.86 8.45 7.71
CA GLY A 89 5.64 8.82 8.88
C GLY A 89 6.05 7.66 9.78
N GLU A 90 6.13 6.45 9.23
CA GLU A 90 6.57 5.24 9.95
C GLU A 90 7.94 4.79 9.44
N GLU A 91 8.72 4.14 10.31
CA GLU A 91 10.02 3.55 9.93
C GLU A 91 9.91 2.06 9.60
N SER A 92 8.88 1.39 10.13
CA SER A 92 8.61 -0.02 9.92
C SER A 92 7.11 -0.32 10.03
N ALA A 93 6.69 -1.44 9.44
CA ALA A 93 5.33 -1.91 9.55
C ALA A 93 5.29 -3.44 9.53
N LEU A 94 4.28 -4.01 10.20
CA LEU A 94 3.86 -5.38 9.91
C LEU A 94 3.32 -5.41 8.47
N PHE A 95 3.50 -6.52 7.76
CA PHE A 95 2.97 -6.67 6.42
C PHE A 95 2.07 -7.90 6.31
N LEU A 96 1.00 -7.76 5.53
CA LEU A 96 0.15 -8.86 5.10
C LEU A 96 -0.04 -8.75 3.58
N GLY A 97 0.37 -9.79 2.85
CA GLY A 97 0.26 -9.82 1.39
C GLY A 97 -0.63 -10.96 0.91
N ILE A 98 -1.30 -10.75 -0.22
CA ILE A 98 -1.98 -11.83 -0.95
C ILE A 98 -1.13 -12.20 -2.16
N VAL A 99 -0.82 -13.49 -2.29
CA VAL A 99 -0.20 -14.07 -3.48
C VAL A 99 -1.32 -14.65 -4.33
N VAL A 100 -1.37 -14.30 -5.61
CA VAL A 100 -2.11 -15.09 -6.60
C VAL A 100 -1.15 -16.19 -7.03
N GLY A 101 -1.50 -17.45 -6.75
CA GLY A 101 -0.74 -18.59 -7.26
C GLY A 101 -0.79 -18.59 -8.80
N GLU A 102 0.34 -18.89 -9.43
CA GLU A 102 0.38 -19.21 -10.87
C GLU A 102 -0.47 -20.44 -11.18
#